data_AF-A0A356IEK6-F1
#
_entry.id   AF-A0A356IEK6-F1
#
_cell.length_a   1.000
_cell.length_b   1.000
_cell.length_c   1.000
_cell.angle_alpha   90.00
_cell.angle_beta   90.00
_cell.angle_gamma   90.00
#
_symmetry.space_group_name_H-M   'P 1'
#
loop_
_entity.id
_entity.type
_entity.pdbx_description
1 polymer ?
#
loop_
_entity_poly.entity_id
_entity_poly.type
_entity_poly.pdbx_seq_one_letter_code
_entity_poly.pdbx_strand_id
1 'polypeptide(L)'
;QSPSTKQSCSACGFVLGVGLGFVAHESGHLLANGVLGTDVYFKKVTAAGLPFFAIAHREVLSQRQEFAVSSAGFLAQFSAVEWVLTRAPELRHRPASVSKGVLAFHLGTSVMYGIAGLGHLGPLERDTRGMATSLGIDEQWVGVAVLAPAILDTYRYFRPSSKWARWASRISKIVILIPLFTYLS
;
A
#
# COMPACT_ATOMS: atom_id res chain seq x y z
N GLN A 1 -14.52 9.26 36.23
CA GLN A 1 -13.89 8.48 35.14
C GLN A 1 -12.97 9.42 34.36
N SER A 2 -11.66 9.25 34.48
CA SER A 2 -10.67 10.24 34.04
C SER A 2 -10.46 10.25 32.51
N PRO A 3 -10.28 11.43 31.88
CA PRO A 3 -10.11 11.57 30.43
C PRO A 3 -8.84 10.89 29.86
N SER A 4 -7.81 10.64 30.68
CA SER A 4 -6.53 10.07 30.21
C SER A 4 -6.61 8.62 29.72
N THR A 5 -7.52 7.81 30.28
CA THR A 5 -7.61 6.38 29.98
C THR A 5 -8.27 6.11 28.61
N LYS A 6 -9.27 6.91 28.22
CA LYS A 6 -9.93 6.80 26.91
C LYS A 6 -9.04 7.28 25.75
N GLN A 7 -8.25 8.33 25.98
CA GLN A 7 -7.33 8.87 24.98
C GLN A 7 -6.15 7.91 24.72
N SER A 8 -5.63 7.27 25.78
CA SER A 8 -4.60 6.22 25.68
C SER A 8 -5.06 5.04 24.80
N CYS A 9 -6.28 4.54 25.02
CA CYS A 9 -6.82 3.41 24.24
C CYS A 9 -7.06 3.77 22.75
N SER A 10 -7.46 5.02 22.45
CA SER A 10 -7.62 5.48 21.07
C SER A 10 -6.28 5.59 20.32
N ALA A 11 -5.23 6.10 20.99
CA ALA A 11 -3.90 6.18 20.40
C ALA A 11 -3.31 4.77 20.17
N CYS A 12 -3.44 3.87 21.15
CA CYS A 12 -3.03 2.47 21.00
C CYS A 12 -3.76 1.80 19.83
N GLY A 13 -5.08 1.98 19.72
CA GLY A 13 -5.85 1.44 18.61
C GLY A 13 -5.41 2.01 17.26
N PHE A 14 -5.08 3.30 17.17
CA PHE A 14 -4.57 3.89 15.95
C PHE A 14 -3.21 3.29 15.54
N VAL A 15 -2.26 3.19 16.47
CA VAL A 15 -0.95 2.58 16.23
C VAL A 15 -1.09 1.11 15.83
N LEU A 16 -1.97 0.35 16.50
CA LEU A 16 -2.31 -1.01 16.10
C LEU A 16 -2.84 -1.07 14.67
N GLY A 17 -3.72 -0.14 14.29
CA GLY A 17 -4.22 -0.02 12.92
C GLY A 17 -3.13 0.23 11.89
N VAL A 18 -2.18 1.13 12.19
CA VAL A 18 -1.01 1.36 11.34
C VAL A 18 -0.18 0.08 11.20
N GLY A 19 0.08 -0.61 12.30
CA GLY A 19 0.78 -1.89 12.32
C GLY A 19 0.07 -2.98 11.51
N LEU A 20 -1.26 -3.07 11.58
CA LEU A 20 -2.05 -3.99 10.77
C LEU A 20 -1.97 -3.65 9.28
N GLY A 21 -1.96 -2.36 8.93
CA GLY A 21 -1.74 -1.92 7.54
C GLY A 21 -0.37 -2.36 7.02
N PHE A 22 0.68 -2.18 7.83
CA PHE A 22 2.03 -2.65 7.53
C PHE A 22 2.09 -4.17 7.34
N VAL A 23 1.53 -4.93 8.29
CA VAL A 23 1.49 -6.41 8.18
C VAL A 23 0.72 -6.84 6.94
N ALA A 24 -0.38 -6.18 6.59
CA ALA A 24 -1.12 -6.47 5.36
C ALA A 24 -0.24 -6.25 4.12
N HIS A 25 0.49 -5.15 4.04
CA HIS A 25 1.41 -4.86 2.95
C HIS A 25 2.51 -5.94 2.83
N GLU A 26 3.25 -6.19 3.90
CA GLU A 26 4.33 -7.19 3.88
C GLU A 26 3.83 -8.61 3.61
N SER A 27 2.62 -8.94 4.07
CA SER A 27 2.00 -10.23 3.76
C SER A 27 1.75 -10.43 2.27
N GLY A 28 1.50 -9.35 1.52
CA GLY A 28 1.40 -9.40 0.06
C GLY A 28 2.70 -9.90 -0.56
N HIS A 29 3.84 -9.31 -0.19
CA HIS A 29 5.15 -9.76 -0.65
C HIS A 29 5.44 -11.20 -0.22
N LEU A 30 5.20 -11.57 1.03
CA LEU A 30 5.42 -12.95 1.51
C LEU A 30 4.60 -13.97 0.72
N LEU A 31 3.33 -13.69 0.46
CA LEU A 31 2.46 -14.57 -0.30
C LEU A 31 2.93 -14.69 -1.75
N ALA A 32 3.28 -13.58 -2.40
CA ALA A 32 3.78 -13.59 -3.78
C ALA A 32 5.08 -14.39 -3.90
N ASN A 33 6.05 -14.15 -3.01
CA ASN A 33 7.30 -14.92 -2.98
C ASN A 33 7.05 -16.40 -2.69
N GLY A 34 6.20 -16.73 -1.72
CA GLY A 34 5.85 -18.12 -1.39
C GLY A 34 5.17 -18.87 -2.54
N VAL A 35 4.29 -18.21 -3.31
CA VAL A 35 3.65 -18.79 -4.50
C VAL A 35 4.66 -19.00 -5.63
N LEU A 36 5.64 -18.09 -5.77
CA LEU A 36 6.67 -18.17 -6.80
C LEU A 36 7.87 -19.05 -6.42
N GLY A 37 7.92 -19.52 -5.17
CA GLY A 37 9.00 -20.36 -4.65
C GLY A 37 10.33 -19.62 -4.49
N THR A 38 10.31 -18.30 -4.27
CA THR A 38 11.52 -17.48 -4.23
C THR A 38 12.09 -17.34 -2.81
N ASP A 39 13.41 -17.39 -2.69
CA ASP A 39 14.09 -17.19 -1.41
C ASP A 39 13.98 -15.74 -0.94
N VAL A 40 13.20 -15.53 0.12
CA VAL A 40 13.02 -14.22 0.75
C VAL A 40 14.06 -13.95 1.81
N TYR A 41 14.50 -12.69 1.89
CA TYR A 41 15.25 -12.18 3.02
C TYR A 41 14.74 -10.81 3.45
N PHE A 42 14.80 -10.58 4.76
CA PHE A 42 14.48 -9.28 5.33
C PHE A 42 15.69 -8.37 5.16
N LYS A 43 15.53 -7.30 4.40
CA LYS A 43 16.51 -6.22 4.33
C LYS A 43 16.04 -5.07 5.19
N LYS A 44 16.80 -4.74 6.23
CA LYS A 44 16.58 -3.50 6.98
C LYS A 44 16.88 -2.33 6.05
N VAL A 45 15.89 -1.48 5.85
CA VAL A 45 15.99 -0.24 5.09
C VAL A 45 15.51 0.91 5.96
N THR A 46 15.90 2.13 5.61
CA THR A 46 15.43 3.32 6.32
C THR A 46 14.52 4.09 5.37
N ALA A 47 13.25 4.24 5.73
CA ALA A 47 12.29 5.02 4.97
C ALA A 47 11.99 6.30 5.76
N ALA A 48 12.38 7.47 5.22
CA ALA A 48 12.21 8.77 5.87
C ALA A 48 12.72 8.85 7.33
N GLY A 49 13.83 8.17 7.64
CA GLY A 49 14.42 8.12 8.99
C GLY A 49 13.81 7.07 9.93
N LEU A 50 12.76 6.36 9.52
CA LEU A 50 12.16 5.26 10.28
C LEU A 50 12.73 3.90 9.83
N PRO A 51 13.08 3.00 10.77
CA PRO A 51 13.50 1.65 10.41
C PRO A 51 12.33 0.92 9.76
N PHE A 52 12.58 0.38 8.58
CA PHE A 52 11.64 -0.37 7.76
C PHE A 52 12.31 -1.70 7.37
N PHE A 53 11.51 -2.70 7.01
CA PHE A 53 12.01 -3.96 6.49
C PHE A 53 11.41 -4.14 5.11
N ALA A 54 12.27 -4.22 4.10
CA ALA A 54 11.86 -4.65 2.78
C ALA A 54 12.00 -6.17 2.72
N ILE A 55 10.97 -6.84 2.23
CA ILE A 55 11.03 -8.25 1.88
C ILE A 55 11.57 -8.32 0.45
N ALA A 56 12.85 -8.63 0.32
CA ALA A 56 13.52 -8.77 -0.95
C ALA A 56 13.72 -10.25 -1.28
N HIS A 57 13.88 -10.56 -2.57
CA HIS A 57 14.19 -11.91 -3.03
C HIS A 57 15.68 -12.00 -3.46
N ARG A 58 16.24 -13.21 -3.40
CA ARG A 58 17.68 -13.45 -3.70
C ARG A 58 17.96 -13.80 -5.17
N GLU A 59 16.93 -14.14 -5.93
CA GLU A 59 17.07 -14.74 -7.25
C GLU A 59 16.87 -13.70 -8.37
N VAL A 60 17.41 -13.97 -9.55
CA VAL A 60 17.06 -13.18 -10.74
C VAL A 60 15.68 -13.63 -11.21
N LEU A 61 14.67 -12.83 -10.91
CA LEU A 61 13.29 -13.07 -11.33
C LEU A 61 13.07 -12.69 -12.79
N SER A 62 12.17 -13.39 -13.47
CA SER A 62 11.62 -12.89 -14.74
C SER A 62 10.87 -11.57 -14.49
N GLN A 63 10.74 -10.72 -15.51
CA GLN A 63 10.02 -9.44 -15.39
C GLN A 63 8.59 -9.62 -14.82
N ARG A 64 7.91 -10.72 -15.17
CA ARG A 64 6.58 -11.01 -14.64
C ARG A 64 6.60 -11.32 -13.14
N GLN A 65 7.57 -12.12 -12.70
CA GLN A 65 7.73 -12.48 -11.28
C GLN A 65 8.13 -11.26 -10.46
N GLU A 66 9.07 -10.45 -10.96
CA GLU A 66 9.46 -9.19 -10.34
C GLU A 66 8.25 -8.26 -10.19
N PHE A 67 7.50 -8.03 -11.27
CA PHE A 67 6.29 -7.20 -11.21
C PHE A 67 5.27 -7.75 -10.19
N ALA A 68 5.07 -9.07 -10.16
CA ALA A 68 4.16 -9.71 -9.22
C ALA A 68 4.59 -9.51 -7.77
N VAL A 69 5.87 -9.71 -7.45
CA VAL A 69 6.39 -9.51 -6.09
C VAL A 69 6.33 -8.04 -5.72
N SER A 70 6.82 -7.12 -6.55
CA SER A 70 6.85 -5.69 -6.24
C SER A 70 5.44 -5.09 -6.09
N SER A 71 4.46 -5.53 -6.89
CA SER A 71 3.09 -5.00 -6.80
C SER A 71 2.25 -5.62 -5.67
N ALA A 72 2.67 -6.76 -5.10
CA ALA A 72 1.86 -7.51 -4.15
C ALA A 72 1.59 -6.77 -2.85
N GLY A 73 2.55 -6.01 -2.33
CA GLY A 73 2.36 -5.20 -1.12
C GLY A 73 1.28 -4.14 -1.30
N PHE A 74 1.28 -3.45 -2.45
CA PHE A 74 0.23 -2.50 -2.80
C PHE A 74 -1.13 -3.18 -2.97
N LEU A 75 -1.20 -4.34 -3.61
CA LEU A 75 -2.46 -5.08 -3.77
C LEU A 75 -3.08 -5.44 -2.42
N ALA A 76 -2.29 -6.01 -1.50
CA ALA A 76 -2.76 -6.38 -0.18
C ALA A 76 -3.20 -5.15 0.64
N GLN A 77 -2.39 -4.09 0.61
CA GLN A 77 -2.71 -2.80 1.22
C GLN A 77 -4.02 -2.20 0.68
N PHE A 78 -4.20 -2.17 -0.65
CA PHE A 78 -5.40 -1.63 -1.30
C PHE A 78 -6.64 -2.45 -0.98
N SER A 79 -6.50 -3.77 -0.87
CA SER A 79 -7.58 -4.67 -0.47
C SER A 79 -8.00 -4.41 0.98
N ALA A 80 -7.04 -4.25 1.89
CA ALA A 80 -7.30 -3.96 3.30
C ALA A 80 -8.04 -2.62 3.48
N VAL A 81 -7.58 -1.55 2.83
CA VAL A 81 -8.24 -0.25 2.95
C VAL A 81 -9.61 -0.22 2.25
N GLU A 82 -9.78 -0.93 1.13
CA GLU A 82 -11.08 -1.02 0.47
C GLU A 82 -12.11 -1.76 1.33
N TRP A 83 -11.69 -2.81 2.04
CA TRP A 83 -12.54 -3.49 3.02
C TRP A 83 -12.97 -2.53 4.14
N VAL A 84 -12.04 -1.76 4.70
CA VAL A 84 -12.33 -0.74 5.74
C VAL A 84 -13.35 0.28 5.23
N LEU A 85 -13.08 0.92 4.09
CA LEU A 85 -13.93 1.99 3.54
C LEU A 85 -15.26 1.49 2.99
N THR A 86 -15.38 0.20 2.69
CA THR A 86 -16.66 -0.43 2.31
C THR A 86 -17.50 -0.76 3.54
N ARG A 87 -16.91 -1.31 4.62
CA ARG A 87 -17.62 -1.67 5.86
C ARG A 87 -17.99 -0.45 6.71
N ALA A 88 -17.18 0.59 6.66
CA ALA A 88 -17.37 1.82 7.43
C ALA A 88 -17.19 3.06 6.52
N PRO A 89 -18.13 3.34 5.60
CA PRO A 89 -17.99 4.48 4.70
C PRO A 89 -17.90 5.81 5.46
N GLU A 90 -18.68 5.98 6.53
CA GLU A 90 -18.64 7.17 7.40
C GLU A 90 -17.50 7.14 8.43
N LEU A 91 -16.33 6.57 8.08
CA LEU A 91 -15.22 6.28 9.01
C LEU A 91 -14.80 7.51 9.80
N ARG A 92 -14.81 8.70 9.18
CA ARG A 92 -14.45 9.97 9.79
C ARG A 92 -15.23 10.23 11.09
N HIS A 93 -16.53 10.00 11.06
CA HIS A 93 -17.47 10.28 12.14
C HIS A 93 -17.57 9.13 13.17
N ARG A 94 -16.89 8.00 12.93
CA ARG A 94 -16.90 6.85 13.83
C ARG A 94 -15.71 6.86 14.81
N PRO A 95 -15.90 6.40 16.05
CA PRO A 95 -14.80 6.14 16.99
C PRO A 95 -14.11 4.80 16.64
N ALA A 96 -13.46 4.74 15.47
CA ALA A 96 -12.83 3.53 14.93
C ALA A 96 -11.32 3.75 14.71
N SER A 97 -10.57 3.87 15.82
CA SER A 97 -9.14 4.20 15.80
C SER A 97 -8.30 3.22 14.99
N VAL A 98 -8.54 1.91 15.13
CA VAL A 98 -7.85 0.85 14.36
C VAL A 98 -8.06 1.03 12.85
N SER A 99 -9.31 1.14 12.40
CA SER A 99 -9.61 1.34 10.98
C SER A 99 -9.03 2.66 10.43
N LYS A 100 -9.00 3.72 11.25
CA LYS A 100 -8.33 4.99 10.90
C LYS A 100 -6.82 4.82 10.79
N GLY A 101 -6.21 3.98 11.62
CA GLY A 101 -4.79 3.61 11.51
C GLY A 101 -4.47 2.84 10.24
N VAL A 102 -5.29 1.86 9.85
CA VAL A 102 -5.14 1.12 8.58
C VAL A 102 -5.23 2.08 7.39
N LEU A 103 -6.21 2.99 7.39
CA LEU A 103 -6.32 4.04 6.37
C LEU A 103 -5.08 4.95 6.38
N ALA A 104 -4.62 5.39 7.56
CA ALA A 104 -3.45 6.26 7.67
C ALA A 104 -2.18 5.60 7.13
N PHE A 105 -1.97 4.31 7.38
CA PHE A 105 -0.88 3.54 6.78
C PHE A 105 -1.00 3.56 5.24
N HIS A 106 -2.16 3.20 4.69
CA HIS A 106 -2.36 3.23 3.23
C HIS A 106 -2.03 4.59 2.63
N LEU A 107 -2.54 5.68 3.23
CA LEU A 107 -2.30 7.03 2.73
C LEU A 107 -0.82 7.42 2.84
N GLY A 108 -0.21 7.20 4.00
CA GLY A 108 1.19 7.54 4.26
C GLY A 108 2.15 6.78 3.35
N THR A 109 2.00 5.45 3.27
CA THR A 109 2.84 4.58 2.43
C THR A 109 2.67 4.93 0.95
N SER A 110 1.44 5.15 0.48
CA SER A 110 1.20 5.52 -0.93
C SER A 110 1.76 6.90 -1.29
N VAL A 111 1.72 7.87 -0.36
CA VAL A 111 2.37 9.17 -0.54
C VAL A 111 3.88 9.02 -0.59
N MET A 112 4.48 8.25 0.31
CA MET A 112 5.93 8.02 0.33
C MET A 112 6.41 7.36 -0.96
N TYR A 113 5.77 6.27 -1.39
CA TYR A 113 6.11 5.59 -2.64
C TYR A 113 5.78 6.43 -3.87
N GLY A 114 4.67 7.17 -3.86
CA GLY A 114 4.29 8.07 -4.94
C GLY A 114 5.34 9.17 -5.17
N ILE A 115 5.77 9.84 -4.09
CA ILE A 115 6.84 10.86 -4.15
C ILE A 115 8.17 10.24 -4.55
N ALA A 116 8.51 9.06 -4.00
CA ALA A 116 9.73 8.35 -4.36
C ALA A 116 9.77 8.00 -5.86
N GLY A 117 8.66 7.51 -6.43
CA GLY A 117 8.56 7.21 -7.85
C GLY A 117 8.60 8.47 -8.72
N LEU A 118 7.91 9.54 -8.32
CA LEU A 118 7.90 10.82 -9.04
C LEU A 118 9.28 11.50 -9.08
N GLY A 119 10.03 11.42 -7.98
CA GLY A 119 11.34 12.06 -7.84
C GLY A 119 12.54 11.13 -8.01
N HIS A 120 12.32 9.85 -8.33
CA HIS A 120 13.32 8.78 -8.32
C HIS A 120 14.13 8.67 -7.02
N LEU A 121 13.51 9.02 -5.88
CA LEU A 121 14.15 9.08 -4.57
C LEU A 121 14.09 7.73 -3.85
N GLY A 122 14.98 7.54 -2.87
CA GLY A 122 14.97 6.37 -1.99
C GLY A 122 15.78 5.17 -2.49
N PRO A 123 15.69 4.02 -1.79
CA PRO A 123 16.51 2.85 -2.08
C PRO A 123 16.19 2.23 -3.44
N LEU A 124 17.13 1.49 -4.02
CA LEU A 124 16.97 0.83 -5.32
C LEU A 124 15.93 -0.31 -5.25
N GLU A 125 15.71 -0.86 -4.07
CA GLU A 125 14.85 -2.00 -3.78
C GLU A 125 13.37 -1.64 -3.57
N ARG A 126 12.99 -0.37 -3.80
CA ARG A 126 11.60 0.07 -3.63
C ARG A 126 10.68 -0.58 -4.67
N ASP A 127 9.49 -0.95 -4.22
CA ASP A 127 8.47 -1.62 -5.04
C ASP A 127 8.13 -0.87 -6.33
N THR A 128 8.03 0.46 -6.29
CA THR A 128 7.72 1.28 -7.46
C THR A 128 8.75 1.11 -8.57
N ARG A 129 10.04 0.97 -8.19
CA ARG A 129 11.13 0.75 -9.13
C ARG A 129 11.14 -0.67 -9.67
N GLY A 130 10.89 -1.67 -8.84
CA GLY A 130 10.74 -3.07 -9.28
C GLY A 130 9.62 -3.21 -10.31
N MET A 131 8.46 -2.59 -10.04
CA MET A 131 7.36 -2.49 -10.98
C MET A 131 7.75 -1.78 -12.29
N ALA A 132 8.37 -0.60 -12.21
CA ALA A 132 8.72 0.19 -13.38
C ALA A 132 9.76 -0.49 -14.28
N THR A 133 10.79 -1.09 -13.67
CA THR A 133 11.84 -1.83 -14.36
C THR A 133 11.27 -3.06 -15.05
N SER A 134 10.39 -3.79 -14.37
CA SER A 134 9.67 -4.92 -14.95
C SER A 134 8.81 -4.50 -16.14
N LEU A 135 8.20 -3.32 -16.04
CA LEU A 135 7.34 -2.74 -17.06
C LEU A 135 8.08 -2.15 -18.26
N GLY A 136 9.37 -1.87 -18.14
CA GLY A 136 10.11 -1.09 -19.11
C GLY A 136 9.58 0.35 -19.26
N ILE A 137 8.95 0.89 -18.21
CA ILE A 137 8.38 2.25 -18.22
C ILE A 137 9.08 3.15 -17.20
N ASP A 138 8.82 4.45 -17.31
CA ASP A 138 9.26 5.43 -16.31
C ASP A 138 8.57 5.20 -14.96
N GLU A 139 9.37 5.22 -13.88
CA GLU A 139 8.90 5.03 -12.52
C GLU A 139 7.87 6.08 -12.08
N GLN A 140 7.89 7.28 -12.67
CA GLN A 140 6.90 8.33 -12.40
C GLN A 140 5.48 7.84 -12.63
N TRP A 141 5.25 7.02 -13.67
CA TRP A 141 3.94 6.45 -13.95
C TRP A 141 3.47 5.48 -12.87
N VAL A 142 4.39 4.68 -12.32
CA VAL A 142 4.09 3.82 -11.18
C VAL A 142 3.82 4.66 -9.93
N GLY A 143 4.59 5.72 -9.70
CA GLY A 143 4.36 6.68 -8.61
C GLY A 143 2.96 7.31 -8.67
N VAL A 144 2.52 7.74 -9.85
CA VAL A 144 1.16 8.24 -10.09
C VAL A 144 0.12 7.14 -9.81
N ALA A 145 0.34 5.93 -10.31
CA ALA A 145 -0.59 4.81 -10.14
C ALA A 145 -0.79 4.42 -8.67
N VAL A 146 0.28 4.50 -7.85
CA VAL A 146 0.22 4.24 -6.40
C VAL A 146 -0.41 5.41 -5.64
N LEU A 147 -0.15 6.65 -6.05
CA LEU A 147 -0.67 7.84 -5.38
C LEU A 147 -2.17 8.09 -5.63
N ALA A 148 -2.65 7.81 -6.84
CA ALA A 148 -4.04 8.02 -7.25
C ALA A 148 -5.08 7.40 -6.28
N PRO A 149 -5.01 6.11 -5.90
CA PRO A 149 -5.97 5.54 -4.96
C PRO A 149 -5.95 6.21 -3.58
N ALA A 150 -4.80 6.68 -3.10
CA ALA A 150 -4.71 7.39 -1.82
C ALA A 150 -5.39 8.77 -1.87
N ILE A 151 -5.25 9.51 -2.98
CA ILE A 151 -5.98 10.77 -3.19
C ILE A 151 -7.49 10.51 -3.19
N LEU A 152 -7.94 9.49 -3.92
CA LEU A 152 -9.35 9.14 -4.04
C LEU A 152 -9.92 8.61 -2.72
N ASP A 153 -9.17 7.83 -1.95
CA ASP A 153 -9.59 7.35 -0.62
C ASP A 153 -9.59 8.45 0.43
N THR A 154 -8.68 9.42 0.34
CA THR A 154 -8.75 10.66 1.12
C THR A 154 -10.04 11.41 0.81
N TYR A 155 -10.38 11.57 -0.48
CA TYR A 155 -11.64 12.20 -0.87
C TYR A 155 -12.84 11.43 -0.32
N ARG A 156 -12.86 10.09 -0.42
CA ARG A 156 -13.93 9.24 0.13
C ARG A 156 -14.07 9.37 1.64
N TYR A 157 -12.96 9.55 2.37
CA TYR A 157 -12.98 9.77 3.82
C TYR A 157 -13.73 11.05 4.21
N PHE A 158 -13.65 12.10 3.38
CA PHE A 158 -14.38 13.36 3.60
C PHE A 158 -15.76 13.41 2.93
N ARG A 159 -15.96 12.67 1.84
CA ARG A 159 -17.19 12.64 1.03
C ARG A 159 -17.69 11.20 0.81
N PRO A 160 -18.11 10.50 1.87
CA PRO A 160 -18.40 9.06 1.83
C PRO A 160 -19.62 8.67 0.97
N SER A 161 -20.56 9.58 0.78
CA SER A 161 -21.71 9.41 -0.11
C SER A 161 -21.37 9.53 -1.61
N SER A 162 -20.15 9.97 -1.96
CA SER A 162 -19.74 10.13 -3.36
C SER A 162 -19.56 8.78 -4.06
N LYS A 163 -20.50 8.44 -4.93
CA LYS A 163 -20.46 7.20 -5.72
C LYS A 163 -19.34 7.22 -6.76
N TRP A 164 -19.09 8.36 -7.40
CA TRP A 164 -18.04 8.47 -8.42
C TRP A 164 -16.65 8.22 -7.80
N ALA A 165 -16.37 8.82 -6.63
CA ALA A 165 -15.06 8.68 -5.99
C ALA A 165 -14.80 7.25 -5.52
N ARG A 166 -15.87 6.55 -5.10
CA ARG A 166 -15.82 5.14 -4.74
C ARG A 166 -15.43 4.27 -5.93
N TRP A 167 -16.08 4.46 -7.08
CA TRP A 167 -15.76 3.70 -8.28
C TRP A 167 -14.40 4.07 -8.86
N ALA A 168 -14.06 5.37 -8.91
CA ALA A 168 -12.75 5.83 -9.35
C ALA A 168 -11.62 5.21 -8.51
N SER A 169 -11.75 5.20 -7.18
CA SER A 169 -10.76 4.57 -6.28
C SER A 169 -10.62 3.07 -6.54
N ARG A 170 -11.74 2.36 -6.71
CA ARG A 170 -11.70 0.92 -6.99
C ARG A 170 -11.03 0.63 -8.32
N ILE A 171 -11.37 1.40 -9.36
CA ILE A 171 -10.76 1.25 -10.68
C ILE A 171 -9.26 1.54 -10.61
N SER A 172 -8.81 2.63 -9.96
CA SER A 172 -7.38 2.94 -9.87
C SER A 172 -6.57 1.84 -9.17
N LYS A 173 -7.15 1.18 -8.16
CA LYS A 173 -6.54 0.04 -7.47
C LYS A 173 -6.45 -1.22 -8.33
N ILE A 174 -7.37 -1.40 -9.28
CA ILE A 174 -7.36 -2.56 -10.19
C ILE A 174 -6.44 -2.31 -11.38
N VAL A 175 -6.38 -1.07 -11.89
CA VAL A 175 -5.55 -0.69 -13.04
C VAL A 175 -4.08 -1.03 -12.81
N ILE A 176 -3.57 -0.87 -11.57
CA ILE A 176 -2.20 -1.23 -11.21
C ILE A 176 -1.89 -2.72 -11.41
N LEU A 177 -2.92 -3.58 -11.48
CA LEU A 177 -2.80 -5.02 -11.64
C LEU A 177 -2.91 -5.47 -13.09
N ILE A 178 -3.37 -4.60 -14.00
CA ILE A 178 -3.53 -4.94 -15.43
C ILE A 178 -2.27 -5.60 -15.99
N PRO A 179 -1.04 -5.13 -15.69
CA PRO A 179 0.14 -5.78 -16.22
C PRO A 179 0.35 -7.24 -15.79
N LEU A 180 -0.17 -7.68 -14.63
CA LEU A 180 -0.14 -9.11 -14.25
C LEU A 180 -0.88 -10.00 -15.26
N PHE A 181 -1.87 -9.43 -15.95
CA PHE A 181 -2.73 -10.09 -16.91
C PHE A 181 -2.39 -9.74 -18.35
N THR A 182 -1.63 -8.68 -18.63
CA THR A 182 -1.30 -8.24 -19.99
C THR A 182 0.15 -8.48 -20.38
N TYR A 183 1.02 -8.96 -19.48
CA TYR A 183 2.23 -9.69 -19.88
C TYR A 183 1.84 -11.05 -20.51
N LEU A 184 1.12 -10.95 -21.62
CA LEU A 184 0.56 -11.97 -22.49
C LEU A 184 0.91 -11.56 -23.93
N SER A 185 2.10 -11.94 -24.38
CA SER A 185 2.50 -12.34 -25.74
C SER A 185 4.02 -12.38 -25.81
#